data_AF-A0A5K1ACR0-F1
#
_entry.id   AF-A0A5K1ACR0-F1
#
_cell.length_a   1.000
_cell.length_b   1.000
_cell.length_c   1.000
_cell.angle_alpha   90.00
_cell.angle_beta   90.00
_cell.angle_gamma   90.00
#
_symmetry.space_group_name_H-M   'P 1'
#
loop_
_entity.id
_entity.type
_entity.pdbx_description
1 polymer ?
#
loop_
_entity_poly.entity_id
_entity_poly.type
_entity_poly.pdbx_seq_one_letter_code
_entity_poly.pdbx_strand_id
1 'polypeptide(L)' 'VWAGPLSGGRVAVVLWNRSSFKSSITAKWNDIGLKSDAVVDVRNVWL' A
#
# COMPACT_ATOMS: atom_id res chain seq x y z
N VAL A 1 2.99 2.43 -7.36
CA VAL A 1 2.13 1.85 -6.31
C VAL A 1 1.03 1.08 -7.01
N TRP A 2 0.78 -0.16 -6.61
CA TRP A 2 -0.41 -0.91 -7.01
C TRP A 2 -1.22 -1.24 -5.76
N ALA A 3 -2.55 -1.21 -5.88
CA ALA A 3 -3.44 -1.53 -4.78
C ALA A 3 -4.68 -2.28 -5.28
N GLY A 4 -5.22 -3.15 -4.43
CA GLY A 4 -6.44 -3.89 -4.72
C GLY A 4 -7.17 -4.36 -3.46
N PRO A 5 -8.51 -4.39 -3.48
CA PRO A 5 -9.30 -4.83 -2.32
C PRO A 5 -9.13 -6.34 -2.08
N LEU A 6 -9.16 -6.72 -0.81
CA LEU A 6 -9.22 -8.10 -0.34
C LEU A 6 -10.51 -8.32 0.47
N SER A 7 -10.83 -9.58 0.77
CA SER A 7 -11.91 -9.91 1.69
C SER A 7 -11.69 -9.32 3.08
N GLY A 8 -12.79 -9.00 3.78
CA GLY A 8 -12.77 -8.42 5.12
C GLY A 8 -12.36 -6.95 5.17
N GLY A 9 -12.57 -6.19 4.08
CA GLY A 9 -12.29 -4.75 4.03
C GLY A 9 -10.80 -4.38 4.04
N ARG A 10 -9.92 -5.35 3.75
CA ARG A 10 -8.48 -5.14 3.68
C ARG A 10 -8.06 -4.69 2.27
N VAL A 11 -6.86 -4.15 2.18
CA VAL A 11 -6.26 -3.72 0.91
C VAL A 11 -4.87 -4.35 0.79
N ALA A 12 -4.58 -4.96 -0.36
CA ALA A 12 -3.23 -5.35 -0.74
C ALA A 12 -2.53 -4.16 -1.39
N VAL A 13 -1.29 -3.86 -1.01
CA VAL A 13 -0.50 -2.76 -1.56
C VAL A 13 0.89 -3.26 -1.95
N VAL A 14 1.33 -2.89 -3.15
CA VAL A 14 2.70 -3.14 -3.63
C VAL A 14 3.41 -1.82 -3.91
N LEU A 15 4.52 -1.60 -3.21
CA LEU A 15 5.45 -0.50 -3.44
C LEU A 15 6.57 -0.95 -4.38
N TRP A 16 6.34 -0.80 -5.68
CA TRP A 16 7.30 -1.23 -6.70
C TRP A 16 8.18 -0.07 -7.17
N ASN A 17 9.47 -0.10 -6.81
CA ASN A 17 10.48 0.79 -7.37
C ASN A 17 10.98 0.23 -8.71
N ARG A 18 10.68 0.94 -9.80
CA ARG A 18 11.10 0.56 -11.17
C ARG A 18 12.41 1.21 -11.62
N SER A 19 13.02 2.04 -10.78
CA SER A 19 14.29 2.69 -11.11
C SER A 19 15.48 1.76 -10.82
N SER A 20 16.64 2.12 -11.35
CA SER A 20 17.92 1.46 -11.08
C SER A 20 18.52 1.84 -9.71
N PHE A 21 17.92 2.76 -8.98
CA PHE A 21 18.44 3.29 -7.71
C PHE A 21 17.50 2.97 -6.55
N LYS A 22 18.05 2.87 -5.35
CA LYS A 22 17.22 2.77 -4.14
C LYS A 22 16.45 4.08 -3.96
N SER A 23 15.14 3.96 -3.77
CA SER A 23 14.25 5.11 -3.57
C SER A 23 13.15 4.75 -2.58
N SER A 24 12.72 5.75 -1.81
CA SER A 24 11.56 5.64 -0.93
C SER A 24 10.28 5.83 -1.74
N ILE A 25 9.27 5.02 -1.47
CA ILE A 25 7.95 5.13 -2.09
C ILE A 25 6.91 5.27 -0.99
N THR A 26 6.03 6.25 -1.13
CA THR A 26 4.91 6.49 -0.22
C THR A 26 3.60 6.24 -0.97
N ALA A 27 2.72 5.41 -0.40
CA ALA A 27 1.34 5.26 -0.87
C ALA A 27 0.43 6.12 0.02
N LYS A 28 -0.35 7.03 -0.58
CA LYS A 28 -1.37 7.76 0.17
C LYS A 28 -2.62 6.91 0.29
N TRP A 29 -3.33 7.02 1.41
CA TRP A 29 -4.58 6.29 1.67
C TRP A 29 -5.62 6.44 0.55
N ASN A 30 -5.88 7.67 0.11
CA ASN A 30 -6.84 7.93 -0.95
C ASN A 30 -6.46 7.24 -2.28
N ASP A 31 -5.16 7.08 -2.56
CA ASP A 31 -4.68 6.45 -3.79
C ASP A 31 -4.83 4.92 -3.78
N ILE A 32 -5.03 4.33 -2.58
CA ILE A 32 -5.17 2.88 -2.40
C ILE A 32 -6.59 2.47 -1.94
N GLY A 33 -7.55 3.39 -2.03
CA GLY A 33 -8.96 3.11 -1.70
C GLY A 33 -9.28 3.13 -0.20
N LEU A 34 -8.42 3.72 0.63
CA LEU A 34 -8.70 3.99 2.04
C LEU A 34 -9.11 5.45 2.23
N LYS A 35 -9.89 5.72 3.29
CA LYS A 35 -10.16 7.10 3.72
C LYS A 35 -8.86 7.72 4.25
N SER A 36 -8.69 9.03 4.06
CA SER A 36 -7.49 9.76 4.49
C SER A 36 -7.23 9.70 6.00
N ASP A 37 -8.25 9.47 6.81
CA ASP A 37 -8.22 9.36 8.27
C ASP A 37 -8.27 7.90 8.78
N ALA A 38 -8.18 6.91 7.88
CA ALA A 38 -8.24 5.51 8.26
C ALA A 38 -7.05 5.12 9.16
N VAL A 39 -7.35 4.45 10.27
CA VAL A 39 -6.38 3.77 11.14
C VAL A 39 -6.41 2.29 10.80
N VAL A 40 -5.26 1.74 10.41
CA VAL A 40 -5.13 0.35 9.96
C VAL A 40 -3.88 -0.30 10.53
N ASP A 41 -3.94 -1.61 10.72
CA ASP A 41 -2.74 -2.41 10.96
C ASP A 41 -2.07 -2.74 9.62
N VAL A 42 -0.75 -2.53 9.55
CA VAL A 42 0.03 -2.85 8.37
C VAL A 42 0.79 -4.15 8.59
N ARG A 43 0.58 -5.12 7.71
CA ARG A 43 1.31 -6.40 7.71
C ARG A 43 2.24 -6.48 6.50
N ASN A 44 3.53 -6.67 6.76
CA ASN A 44 4.46 -7.11 5.71
C ASN A 44 4.24 -8.60 5.45
N VAL A 45 4.08 -9.00 4.19
CA VAL A 45 3.80 -10.38 3.78
C VAL A 45 5.03 -11.12 3.26
N TRP A 46 6.16 -10.42 3.11
CA TRP A 46 7.44 -10.98 2.67
C TRP A 46 8.44 -11.18 3.82
N LEU A 47 8.05 -10.79 5.04
CA LEU A 47 8.78 -11.01 6.28
C LEU A 47 7.97 -11.93 7.20
#